data_AF-A0A2E4YWQ7-F1
#
_entry.id   AF-A0A2E4YWQ7-F1
#
_cell.length_a   1.000
_cell.length_b   1.000
_cell.length_c   1.000
_cell.angle_alpha   90.00
_cell.angle_beta   90.00
_cell.angle_gamma   90.00
#
_symmetry.space_group_name_H-M   'P 1'
#
loop_
_entity.id
_entity.type
_entity.pdbx_description
1 polymer ?
#
loop_
_entity_poly.entity_id
_entity_poly.type
_entity_poly.pdbx_seq_one_letter_code
_entity_poly.pdbx_strand_id
1 'polypeptide(L)'
;MKVLHIFDFDDTLVSSDSNVVIDHEDGTRSILSSDAYATYDEQPGDQLDFSDFDNYPKNAEIIEDVFDELFLAINSDGIESTVILTARGNPKPVKQFLNDNGVTGVYVHAVGSSDPREKAKYVLSRIKDSDIKLVRVFEDNARNIREIRKVIRANGEVKLQTHRVVDGEII
;
A
#
# COMPACT_ATOMS: atom_id res chain seq x y z
N MET A 1 -4.83 -22.49 9.22
CA MET A 1 -5.74 -21.72 8.34
C MET A 1 -4.86 -20.90 7.45
N LYS A 2 -4.98 -20.93 6.10
CA LYS A 2 -4.10 -20.13 5.25
C LYS A 2 -4.51 -18.65 5.27
N VAL A 3 -3.55 -17.79 5.57
CA VAL A 3 -3.72 -16.35 5.69
C VAL A 3 -2.93 -15.66 4.59
N LEU A 4 -3.49 -14.61 4.02
CA LEU A 4 -2.77 -13.66 3.17
C LEU A 4 -2.69 -12.34 3.91
N HIS A 5 -1.48 -11.85 4.13
CA HIS A 5 -1.21 -10.55 4.74
C HIS A 5 -0.82 -9.56 3.66
N ILE A 6 -1.53 -8.44 3.62
CA ILE A 6 -1.31 -7.34 2.69
C ILE A 6 -0.95 -6.11 3.52
N PHE A 7 0.20 -5.51 3.21
CA PHE A 7 0.63 -4.26 3.81
C PHE A 7 0.81 -3.23 2.70
N ASP A 8 0.20 -2.06 2.82
CA ASP A 8 0.66 -0.92 2.03
C ASP A 8 2.02 -0.41 2.53
N PHE A 9 2.70 0.37 1.71
CA PHE A 9 4.01 0.90 2.03
C PHE A 9 3.93 2.33 2.58
N ASP A 10 3.66 3.30 1.70
CA ASP A 10 3.59 4.71 2.04
C ASP A 10 2.42 4.98 3.00
N ASP A 11 2.67 5.80 4.02
CA ASP A 11 1.77 6.15 5.14
C ASP A 11 1.20 4.94 5.93
N THR A 12 1.74 3.73 5.71
CA THR A 12 1.31 2.49 6.37
C THR A 12 2.46 1.76 7.06
N LEU A 13 3.49 1.35 6.32
CA LEU A 13 4.72 0.80 6.91
C LEU A 13 5.72 1.90 7.24
N VAL A 14 5.67 2.99 6.49
CA VAL A 14 6.56 4.13 6.65
C VAL A 14 5.78 5.43 6.49
N SER A 15 6.16 6.45 7.23
CA SER A 15 5.85 7.84 6.88
C SER A 15 7.02 8.40 6.08
N SER A 16 6.77 8.96 4.90
CA SER A 16 7.84 9.51 4.05
C SER A 16 7.58 10.97 3.71
N ASP A 17 8.65 11.69 3.36
CA ASP A 17 8.58 13.05 2.85
C ASP A 17 8.40 13.11 1.31
N SER A 18 8.06 11.97 0.67
CA SER A 18 7.83 11.91 -0.77
C SER A 18 6.58 12.67 -1.19
N ASN A 19 6.66 13.42 -2.28
CA ASN A 19 5.56 14.26 -2.76
C ASN A 19 5.15 13.94 -4.20
N VAL A 20 3.89 14.22 -4.50
CA VAL A 20 3.36 14.37 -5.86
C VAL A 20 3.46 15.85 -6.23
N VAL A 21 4.14 16.13 -7.34
CA VAL A 21 4.17 17.48 -7.91
C VAL A 21 3.09 17.56 -9.00
N ILE A 22 2.29 18.61 -8.97
CA ILE A 22 1.23 18.87 -9.94
C ILE A 22 1.51 20.20 -10.60
N ASP A 23 1.78 20.19 -11.90
CA ASP A 23 1.84 21.39 -12.73
C ASP A 23 0.45 21.61 -13.37
N HIS A 24 -0.18 22.74 -13.06
CA HIS A 24 -1.52 23.10 -13.52
C HIS A 24 -1.49 23.82 -14.87
N GLU A 25 -2.61 23.80 -15.60
CA GLU A 25 -2.73 24.47 -16.91
C GLU A 25 -2.47 25.99 -16.85
N ASP A 26 -2.82 26.63 -15.73
CA ASP A 26 -2.60 28.07 -15.51
C ASP A 26 -1.14 28.44 -15.17
N GLY A 27 -0.25 27.44 -15.11
CA GLY A 27 1.17 27.58 -14.79
C GLY A 27 1.48 27.62 -13.29
N THR A 28 0.47 27.47 -12.42
CA THR A 28 0.71 27.28 -10.98
C THR A 28 1.16 25.84 -10.68
N ARG A 29 1.72 25.64 -9.48
CA ARG A 29 2.24 24.35 -9.03
C ARG A 29 1.75 24.01 -7.64
N SER A 30 1.30 22.77 -7.46
CA SER A 30 1.02 22.17 -6.16
C SER A 30 2.05 21.08 -5.82
N ILE A 31 2.38 20.95 -4.54
CA ILE A 31 3.22 19.88 -3.99
C ILE A 31 2.40 19.23 -2.88
N LEU A 32 2.00 17.99 -3.08
CA LEU A 32 1.12 17.27 -2.17
C LEU A 32 1.84 16.04 -1.61
N SER A 33 1.65 15.76 -0.32
CA SER A 33 1.96 14.44 0.23
C SER A 33 1.04 13.37 -0.39
N SER A 34 1.37 12.10 -0.18
CA SER A 34 0.52 10.96 -0.58
C SER A 34 -0.90 11.06 -0.03
N ASP A 35 -1.07 11.31 1.28
CA ASP A 35 -2.40 11.48 1.90
C ASP A 35 -3.18 12.67 1.30
N ALA A 36 -2.51 13.81 1.08
CA ALA A 36 -3.14 14.97 0.47
C ALA A 36 -3.57 14.68 -0.98
N TYR A 37 -2.71 14.06 -1.78
CA TYR A 37 -3.02 13.66 -3.15
C TYR A 37 -4.14 12.61 -3.22
N ALA A 38 -4.24 11.69 -2.24
CA ALA A 38 -5.32 10.69 -2.19
C ALA A 38 -6.73 11.30 -2.11
N THR A 39 -6.84 12.55 -1.69
CA THR A 39 -8.09 13.30 -1.64
C THR A 39 -8.22 14.38 -2.71
N TYR A 40 -7.18 14.58 -3.51
CA TYR A 40 -7.15 15.53 -4.61
C TYR A 40 -8.06 15.06 -5.76
N ASP A 41 -8.87 15.99 -6.28
CA ASP A 41 -9.65 15.77 -7.49
C ASP A 41 -8.88 16.37 -8.66
N GLU A 42 -8.30 15.51 -9.49
CA GLU A 42 -7.51 15.92 -10.67
C GLU A 42 -8.33 16.81 -11.61
N GLN A 43 -7.74 17.94 -11.98
CA GLN A 43 -8.35 18.91 -12.88
C GLN A 43 -7.92 18.63 -14.33
N PRO A 44 -8.79 18.95 -15.32
CA PRO A 44 -8.38 18.90 -16.72
C PRO A 44 -7.13 19.76 -16.95
N GLY A 45 -6.10 19.15 -17.55
CA GLY A 45 -4.83 19.82 -17.85
C GLY A 45 -3.73 19.65 -16.80
N ASP A 46 -4.03 19.04 -15.64
CA ASP A 46 -3.02 18.69 -14.65
C ASP A 46 -1.97 17.74 -15.24
N GLN A 47 -0.70 18.03 -14.95
CA GLN A 47 0.42 17.14 -15.22
C GLN A 47 0.99 16.65 -13.90
N LEU A 48 0.88 15.35 -13.66
CA LEU A 48 1.30 14.70 -12.41
C LEU A 48 2.71 14.14 -12.55
N ASP A 49 3.57 14.49 -11.59
CA ASP A 49 4.92 13.96 -11.45
C ASP A 49 5.03 13.19 -10.13
N PHE A 50 5.23 11.88 -10.25
CA PHE A 50 5.41 10.93 -9.14
C PHE A 50 6.88 10.51 -8.96
N SER A 51 7.82 11.20 -9.62
CA SER A 51 9.23 10.78 -9.67
C SER A 51 9.89 10.65 -8.29
N ASP A 52 9.38 11.35 -7.28
CA ASP A 52 9.88 11.23 -5.90
C ASP A 52 9.68 9.81 -5.35
N PHE A 53 8.56 9.17 -5.69
CA PHE A 53 8.21 7.82 -5.29
C PHE A 53 9.03 6.73 -6.01
N ASP A 54 9.72 7.07 -7.09
CA ASP A 54 10.67 6.17 -7.78
C ASP A 54 12.03 6.10 -7.09
N ASN A 55 12.26 6.94 -6.06
CA ASN A 55 13.50 6.99 -5.29
C ASN A 55 13.41 6.22 -3.97
N TYR A 56 14.58 5.89 -3.43
CA TYR A 56 14.69 5.36 -2.07
C TYR A 56 14.22 6.43 -1.07
N PRO A 57 13.29 6.11 -0.15
CA PRO A 57 12.75 7.08 0.79
C PRO A 57 13.76 7.33 1.92
N LYS A 58 14.66 8.29 1.70
CA LYS A 58 15.84 8.50 2.57
C LYS A 58 15.50 8.97 3.98
N ASN A 59 14.44 9.76 4.13
CA ASN A 59 14.01 10.33 5.41
C ASN A 59 12.75 9.66 5.94
N ALA A 60 12.40 8.48 5.41
CA ALA A 60 11.22 7.78 5.89
C ALA A 60 11.40 7.29 7.32
N GLU A 61 10.38 7.50 8.14
CA GLU A 61 10.26 6.98 9.49
C GLU A 61 9.43 5.70 9.46
N ILE A 62 9.89 4.67 10.17
CA ILE A 62 9.15 3.41 10.31
C ILE A 62 7.94 3.63 11.21
N ILE A 63 6.79 3.11 10.78
CA ILE A 63 5.62 3.01 11.64
C ILE A 63 5.75 1.69 12.40
N GLU A 64 6.38 1.76 13.58
CA GLU A 64 6.85 0.61 14.35
C GLU A 64 5.77 -0.46 14.59
N ASP A 65 4.57 -0.05 15.02
CA ASP A 65 3.46 -0.97 15.30
C ASP A 65 3.06 -1.81 14.06
N VAL A 66 3.11 -1.21 12.86
CA VAL A 66 2.76 -1.90 11.62
C VAL A 66 3.94 -2.77 11.14
N PHE A 67 5.17 -2.33 11.36
CA PHE A 67 6.36 -3.12 11.09
C PHE A 67 6.45 -4.37 11.98
N ASP A 68 6.05 -4.26 13.25
CA ASP A 68 5.93 -5.39 14.16
C ASP A 68 4.87 -6.39 13.66
N GLU A 69 3.71 -5.93 13.20
CA GLU A 69 2.70 -6.79 12.57
C GLU A 69 3.23 -7.46 11.28
N LEU A 70 4.07 -6.78 10.50
CA LEU A 70 4.75 -7.36 9.33
C LEU A 70 5.70 -8.49 9.75
N PHE A 71 6.53 -8.28 10.77
CA PHE A 71 7.40 -9.34 11.31
C PHE A 71 6.60 -10.50 11.89
N LEU A 72 5.52 -10.21 12.61
CA LEU A 72 4.62 -11.23 13.16
C LEU A 72 3.99 -12.06 12.05
N ALA A 73 3.47 -11.44 10.99
CA ALA A 73 2.89 -12.11 9.83
C ALA A 73 3.90 -13.06 9.14
N ILE A 74 5.12 -12.59 8.92
CA ILE A 74 6.20 -13.39 8.32
C ILE A 74 6.57 -14.56 9.23
N ASN A 75 6.68 -14.35 10.54
CA ASN A 75 7.04 -15.38 11.51
C ASN A 75 5.94 -16.42 11.72
N SER A 76 4.66 -16.02 11.71
CA SER A 76 3.52 -16.90 11.99
C SER A 76 3.08 -17.71 10.78
N ASP A 77 2.98 -17.07 9.62
CA ASP A 77 2.36 -17.65 8.43
C ASP A 77 3.31 -17.77 7.24
N GLY A 78 4.54 -17.28 7.38
CA GLY A 78 5.60 -17.39 6.38
C GLY A 78 5.65 -16.20 5.42
N ILE A 79 6.84 -15.97 4.85
CA ILE A 79 7.10 -14.86 3.94
C ILE A 79 6.24 -14.92 2.66
N GLU A 80 5.95 -16.13 2.16
CA GLU A 80 5.09 -16.35 0.98
C GLU A 80 3.62 -16.00 1.21
N SER A 81 3.20 -15.89 2.48
CA SER A 81 1.87 -15.45 2.89
C SER A 81 1.77 -13.92 2.99
N THR A 82 2.87 -13.19 2.77
CA THR A 82 2.97 -11.75 2.99
C THR A 82 3.30 -11.01 1.70
N VAL A 83 2.54 -9.96 1.41
CA VAL A 83 2.75 -9.10 0.24
C VAL A 83 2.74 -7.63 0.67
N ILE A 84 3.74 -6.90 0.20
CA ILE A 84 3.72 -5.44 0.21
C ILE A 84 3.02 -4.97 -1.06
N LEU A 85 1.88 -4.32 -0.95
CA LEU A 85 1.03 -3.90 -2.05
C LEU A 85 0.99 -2.37 -2.11
N THR A 86 1.79 -1.77 -2.99
CA THR A 86 2.00 -0.32 -3.03
C THR A 86 1.48 0.33 -4.32
N ALA A 87 1.03 1.58 -4.21
CA ALA A 87 0.67 2.43 -5.34
C ALA A 87 1.87 2.82 -6.22
N ARG A 88 3.10 2.79 -5.67
CA ARG A 88 4.33 3.12 -6.41
C ARG A 88 4.44 2.32 -7.70
N GLY A 89 5.01 2.94 -8.75
CA GLY A 89 5.26 2.28 -10.04
C GLY A 89 6.53 1.43 -10.05
N ASN A 90 7.53 1.81 -9.25
CA ASN A 90 8.79 1.10 -9.13
C ASN A 90 8.90 0.36 -7.79
N PRO A 91 8.96 -0.98 -7.77
CA PRO A 91 9.09 -1.74 -6.52
C PRO A 91 10.53 -1.77 -5.98
N LYS A 92 11.54 -1.37 -6.76
CA LYS A 92 12.96 -1.51 -6.35
C LYS A 92 13.30 -0.72 -5.08
N PRO A 93 12.92 0.57 -4.95
CA PRO A 93 13.24 1.35 -3.75
C PRO A 93 12.58 0.79 -2.50
N VAL A 94 11.33 0.32 -2.63
CA VAL A 94 10.59 -0.33 -1.54
C VAL A 94 11.28 -1.61 -1.09
N LYS A 95 11.67 -2.49 -2.03
CA LYS A 95 12.43 -3.71 -1.73
C LYS A 95 13.76 -3.40 -1.03
N GLN A 96 14.46 -2.37 -1.50
CA GLN A 96 15.72 -1.96 -0.89
C GLN A 96 15.50 -1.47 0.54
N PHE A 97 14.52 -0.60 0.76
CA PHE A 97 14.19 -0.10 2.10
C PHE A 97 13.84 -1.24 3.07
N LEU A 98 13.01 -2.19 2.64
CA LEU A 98 12.64 -3.35 3.45
C LEU A 98 13.85 -4.22 3.80
N ASN A 99 14.73 -4.49 2.83
CA ASN A 99 15.96 -5.25 3.06
C ASN A 99 16.88 -4.54 4.08
N ASP A 100 17.09 -3.23 3.90
CA ASP A 100 17.95 -2.41 4.76
C ASP A 100 17.43 -2.35 6.21
N ASN A 101 16.11 -2.55 6.39
CA ASN A 101 15.42 -2.60 7.69
C ASN A 101 15.04 -4.03 8.13
N GLY A 102 15.74 -5.05 7.63
CA GLY A 102 15.67 -6.42 8.15
C GLY A 102 14.54 -7.31 7.60
N VAL A 103 13.73 -6.81 6.67
CA VAL A 103 12.68 -7.58 5.98
C VAL A 103 13.18 -8.02 4.59
N THR A 104 13.89 -9.15 4.56
CA THR A 104 14.48 -9.66 3.32
C THR A 104 13.61 -10.69 2.61
N GLY A 105 13.41 -10.51 1.30
CA GLY A 105 12.78 -11.51 0.43
C GLY A 105 11.25 -11.46 0.35
N VAL A 106 10.61 -10.50 1.02
CA VAL A 106 9.15 -10.31 0.93
C VAL A 106 8.77 -9.88 -0.49
N TYR A 107 7.65 -10.40 -0.97
CA TYR A 107 7.16 -10.02 -2.28
C TYR A 107 6.57 -8.60 -2.24
N VAL A 108 7.07 -7.74 -3.14
CA VAL A 108 6.55 -6.37 -3.33
C VAL A 108 5.84 -6.30 -4.68
N HIS A 109 4.55 -5.99 -4.64
CA HIS A 109 3.73 -5.70 -5.81
C HIS A 109 3.51 -4.19 -5.92
N ALA A 110 4.16 -3.59 -6.91
CA ALA A 110 3.94 -2.22 -7.35
C ALA A 110 2.78 -2.20 -8.35
N VAL A 111 1.63 -1.63 -7.98
CA VAL A 111 0.48 -1.52 -8.88
C VAL A 111 0.63 -0.38 -9.89
N GLY A 112 1.42 0.65 -9.57
CA GLY A 112 1.63 1.82 -10.43
C GLY A 112 0.38 2.64 -10.69
N SER A 113 -0.56 2.68 -9.73
CA SER A 113 -1.83 3.39 -9.86
C SER A 113 -2.38 3.81 -8.50
N SER A 114 -2.97 4.99 -8.44
CA SER A 114 -3.75 5.49 -7.30
C SER A 114 -5.21 5.02 -7.30
N ASP A 115 -5.67 4.35 -8.36
CA ASP A 115 -7.05 3.81 -8.43
C ASP A 115 -7.22 2.65 -7.41
N PRO A 116 -8.10 2.79 -6.41
CA PRO A 116 -8.38 1.74 -5.42
C PRO A 116 -8.75 0.37 -6.01
N ARG A 117 -9.29 0.36 -7.24
CA ARG A 117 -9.69 -0.86 -7.94
C ARG A 117 -8.50 -1.73 -8.32
N GLU A 118 -7.33 -1.16 -8.59
CA GLU A 118 -6.16 -1.94 -9.01
C GLU A 118 -5.60 -2.76 -7.83
N LYS A 119 -5.47 -2.15 -6.64
CA LYS A 119 -5.14 -2.90 -5.41
C LYS A 119 -6.21 -3.97 -5.10
N ALA A 120 -7.49 -3.61 -5.17
CA ALA A 120 -8.57 -4.56 -4.92
C ALA A 120 -8.57 -5.75 -5.90
N LYS A 121 -8.31 -5.50 -7.19
CA LYS A 121 -8.17 -6.52 -8.23
C LYS A 121 -6.98 -7.44 -7.97
N TYR A 122 -5.85 -6.89 -7.51
CA TYR A 122 -4.71 -7.71 -7.10
C TYR A 122 -5.09 -8.65 -5.95
N VAL A 123 -5.68 -8.13 -4.87
CA VAL A 123 -6.09 -8.96 -3.72
C VAL A 123 -7.08 -10.04 -4.15
N LEU A 124 -8.08 -9.69 -4.97
CA LEU A 124 -9.03 -10.65 -5.52
C LEU A 124 -8.32 -11.76 -6.35
N SER A 125 -7.32 -11.40 -7.15
CA SER A 125 -6.55 -12.37 -7.94
C SER A 125 -5.74 -13.35 -7.09
N ARG A 126 -5.30 -12.94 -5.90
CA ARG A 126 -4.54 -13.80 -4.97
C ARG A 126 -5.44 -14.81 -4.28
N ILE A 127 -6.69 -14.46 -4.01
CA ILE A 127 -7.64 -15.34 -3.34
C ILE A 127 -8.41 -16.24 -4.31
N LYS A 128 -8.64 -15.79 -5.55
CA LYS A 128 -9.33 -16.58 -6.57
C LYS A 128 -8.56 -17.87 -6.85
N ASP A 129 -9.25 -19.00 -6.81
CA ASP A 129 -8.69 -20.34 -7.04
C ASP A 129 -7.57 -20.73 -6.06
N SER A 130 -7.54 -20.11 -4.87
CA SER A 130 -6.62 -20.42 -3.77
C SER A 130 -7.34 -21.11 -2.60
N ASP A 131 -6.58 -21.67 -1.66
CA ASP A 131 -7.09 -22.18 -0.39
C ASP A 131 -6.96 -21.17 0.78
N ILE A 132 -6.73 -19.89 0.47
CA ILE A 132 -6.71 -18.80 1.45
C ILE A 132 -8.09 -18.70 2.12
N LYS A 133 -8.10 -18.55 3.45
CA LYS A 133 -9.32 -18.45 4.26
C LYS A 133 -9.46 -17.12 5.00
N LEU A 134 -8.36 -16.39 5.15
CA LEU A 134 -8.32 -15.09 5.78
C LEU A 134 -7.39 -14.17 5.00
N VAL A 135 -7.83 -12.94 4.75
CA VAL A 135 -6.99 -11.84 4.30
C VAL A 135 -6.91 -10.81 5.42
N ARG A 136 -5.69 -10.41 5.79
CA ARG A 136 -5.42 -9.25 6.65
C ARG A 136 -4.86 -8.13 5.79
N VAL A 137 -5.40 -6.92 5.93
CA VAL A 137 -4.96 -5.75 5.17
C VAL A 137 -4.60 -4.64 6.15
N PHE A 138 -3.39 -4.12 6.04
CA PHE A 138 -2.90 -2.91 6.69
C PHE A 138 -2.76 -1.84 5.61
N GLU A 139 -3.48 -0.73 5.76
CA GLU A 139 -3.61 0.29 4.71
C GLU A 139 -4.15 1.58 5.35
N ASP A 140 -3.56 2.72 5.06
CA ASP A 140 -4.00 4.03 5.54
C ASP A 140 -5.25 4.53 4.79
N ASN A 141 -5.29 4.27 3.49
CA ASN A 141 -6.26 4.85 2.60
C ASN A 141 -7.62 4.13 2.70
N ALA A 142 -8.59 4.85 3.26
CA ALA A 142 -9.95 4.34 3.43
C ALA A 142 -10.65 4.00 2.09
N ARG A 143 -10.27 4.61 0.96
CA ARG A 143 -10.81 4.29 -0.37
C ARG A 143 -10.35 2.89 -0.80
N ASN A 144 -9.07 2.57 -0.61
CA ASN A 144 -8.48 1.26 -0.88
C ASN A 144 -9.13 0.16 -0.04
N ILE A 145 -9.25 0.38 1.28
CA ILE A 145 -9.95 -0.54 2.18
C ILE A 145 -11.40 -0.81 1.73
N ARG A 146 -12.14 0.24 1.35
CA ARG A 146 -13.54 0.08 0.90
C ARG A 146 -13.64 -0.76 -0.37
N GLU A 147 -12.79 -0.53 -1.35
CA GLU A 147 -12.84 -1.29 -2.61
C GLU A 147 -12.40 -2.76 -2.40
N ILE A 148 -11.36 -3.00 -1.57
CA ILE A 148 -10.96 -4.36 -1.18
C ILE A 148 -12.11 -5.08 -0.45
N ARG A 149 -12.77 -4.43 0.51
CA ARG A 149 -13.94 -5.00 1.21
C ARG A 149 -15.05 -5.36 0.23
N LYS A 150 -15.33 -4.51 -0.76
CA LYS A 150 -16.37 -4.74 -1.76
C LYS A 150 -16.09 -5.98 -2.60
N VAL A 151 -14.86 -6.13 -3.13
CA VAL A 151 -14.53 -7.28 -3.99
C VAL A 151 -14.45 -8.59 -3.21
N ILE A 152 -13.96 -8.58 -1.96
CA ILE A 152 -13.89 -9.79 -1.12
C ILE A 152 -15.28 -10.24 -0.66
N ARG A 153 -16.15 -9.30 -0.26
CA ARG A 153 -17.55 -9.65 0.10
C ARG A 153 -18.29 -10.31 -1.06
N ALA A 154 -18.05 -9.85 -2.29
CA ALA A 154 -18.64 -10.46 -3.49
C ALA A 154 -18.13 -11.88 -3.75
N ASN A 155 -16.95 -12.25 -3.26
CA ASN A 155 -16.38 -13.60 -3.37
C ASN A 155 -16.97 -14.60 -2.34
N GLY A 156 -17.49 -14.12 -1.20
CA GLY A 156 -18.34 -14.89 -0.28
C GLY A 156 -17.67 -15.97 0.59
N GLU A 157 -16.45 -16.42 0.26
CA GLU A 157 -15.80 -17.56 0.94
C GLU A 157 -14.66 -17.17 1.90
N VAL A 158 -14.08 -15.98 1.72
CA VAL A 158 -12.85 -15.57 2.41
C VAL A 158 -13.17 -14.54 3.51
N LYS A 159 -12.64 -14.78 4.71
CA LYS A 159 -12.72 -13.78 5.80
C LYS A 159 -11.78 -12.62 5.50
N LEU A 160 -12.21 -11.41 5.86
CA LEU A 160 -11.40 -10.20 5.71
C LEU A 160 -11.28 -9.50 7.06
N GLN A 161 -10.05 -9.21 7.44
CA GLN A 161 -9.67 -8.30 8.51
C GLN A 161 -8.93 -7.11 7.88
N THR A 162 -9.30 -5.92 8.29
CA THR A 162 -8.72 -4.67 7.78
C THR A 162 -8.32 -3.83 8.98
N HIS A 163 -7.11 -3.32 8.94
CA HIS A 163 -6.44 -2.52 9.95
C HIS A 163 -6.14 -1.20 9.25
N ARG A 164 -6.85 -0.14 9.61
CA ARG A 164 -6.58 1.15 8.98
C ARG A 164 -5.44 1.82 9.74
N VAL A 165 -4.47 2.37 9.03
CA VAL A 165 -3.41 3.17 9.67
C VAL A 165 -3.79 4.65 9.58
N VAL A 166 -3.76 5.38 10.69
CA VAL A 166 -4.01 6.82 10.72
C VAL A 166 -3.02 7.44 11.69
N ASP A 167 -2.26 8.43 11.21
CA ASP A 167 -1.26 9.14 12.01
C ASP A 167 -0.27 8.19 12.72
N GLY A 168 0.09 7.08 12.05
CA GLY A 168 1.00 6.06 12.59
C GLY A 168 0.36 5.03 13.53
N GLU A 169 -0.96 5.09 13.77
CA GLU A 169 -1.67 4.16 14.65
C GLU A 169 -2.63 3.24 13.89
N ILE A 170 -2.72 1.97 14.32
CA ILE A 170 -3.69 1.01 13.80
C ILE A 170 -5.05 1.20 14.50
N ILE A 171 -6.11 1.44 13.71
CA ILE A 171 -7.49 1.66 14.19
C ILE A 171 -8.52 0.66 13.64
#